data_AF-A0A355BQE1-F1
#
_entry.id   AF-A0A355BQE1-F1
#
_cell.length_a   1.000
_cell.length_b   1.000
_cell.length_c   1.000
_cell.angle_alpha   90.00
_cell.angle_beta   90.00
_cell.angle_gamma   90.00
#
_symmetry.space_group_name_H-M   'P 1'
#
loop_
_entity.id
_entity.type
_entity.pdbx_description
1 polymer ?
#
loop_
_entity_poly.entity_id
_entity_poly.type
_entity_poly.pdbx_seq_one_letter_code
_entity_poly.pdbx_strand_id
1 'polypeptide(L)'
;MNSTLSISQALKGGAIAAFIAAGANNVWSLIANALGATIPAQFVIAVTLASIIPMILGSLVYFLLMKYATRGFTIWMILSIGFTLVSFFPVFNTTQLADGTPTDSTFPLLVGPMHAISGFLAVWGIHRWSK
;
A
#
# COMPACT_ATOMS: atom_id res chain seq x y z
N MET A 1 16.07 -18.48 -13.79
CA MET A 1 17.30 -17.67 -13.65
C MET A 1 17.13 -16.79 -12.43
N ASN A 2 18.08 -16.83 -11.49
CA ASN A 2 18.05 -15.96 -10.31
C ASN A 2 18.36 -14.53 -10.74
N SER A 3 17.56 -13.55 -10.31
CA SER A 3 17.71 -12.15 -10.71
C SER A 3 19.04 -11.55 -10.22
N THR A 4 19.65 -10.69 -11.03
CA THR A 4 20.78 -9.84 -10.62
C THR A 4 20.38 -8.69 -9.70
N LEU A 5 19.09 -8.56 -9.37
CA LEU A 5 18.54 -7.55 -8.48
C LEU A 5 19.29 -7.55 -7.14
N SER A 6 19.81 -6.38 -6.76
CA SER A 6 20.39 -6.14 -5.45
C SER A 6 19.32 -5.70 -4.44
N ILE A 7 19.58 -5.92 -3.15
CA ILE A 7 18.68 -5.46 -2.09
C ILE A 7 18.53 -3.92 -2.08
N SER A 8 19.61 -3.19 -2.40
CA SER A 8 19.58 -1.73 -2.48
C SER A 8 18.64 -1.24 -3.58
N GLN A 9 18.66 -1.87 -4.77
CA GLN A 9 17.71 -1.55 -5.84
C GLN A 9 16.26 -1.81 -5.41
N ALA A 10 16.00 -2.95 -4.76
CA ALA A 10 14.67 -3.28 -4.28
C ALA A 10 14.16 -2.29 -3.22
N LEU A 11 15.00 -1.97 -2.23
CA LEU A 11 14.66 -0.99 -1.19
C LEU A 11 14.49 0.42 -1.76
N LYS A 12 15.27 0.82 -2.76
CA LYS A 12 15.09 2.08 -3.48
C LYS A 12 13.73 2.11 -4.18
N GLY A 13 13.38 1.04 -4.89
CA GLY A 13 12.06 0.92 -5.53
C GLY A 13 10.91 0.97 -4.52
N GLY A 14 11.06 0.27 -3.40
CA GLY A 14 10.13 0.31 -2.26
C GLY A 14 9.99 1.70 -1.65
N ALA A 15 11.10 2.42 -1.44
CA ALA A 15 11.09 3.76 -0.88
C ALA A 15 10.42 4.79 -1.80
N ILE A 16 10.66 4.70 -3.12
CA ILE A 16 9.98 5.56 -4.10
C ILE A 16 8.48 5.27 -4.09
N ALA A 17 8.08 3.99 -4.13
CA ALA A 17 6.68 3.60 -4.05
C ALA A 17 6.02 4.05 -2.74
N ALA A 18 6.69 3.88 -1.61
CA ALA A 18 6.25 4.32 -0.29
C ALA A 18 6.01 5.83 -0.22
N PHE A 19 6.95 6.62 -0.73
CA PHE A 19 6.85 8.08 -0.71
C PHE A 19 5.70 8.59 -1.59
N ILE A 20 5.56 8.02 -2.79
CA ILE A 20 4.46 8.36 -3.70
C ILE A 20 3.12 7.93 -3.09
N ALA A 21 3.03 6.73 -2.51
CA ALA A 21 1.82 6.24 -1.85
C ALA A 21 1.42 7.16 -0.69
N ALA A 22 2.36 7.50 0.19
CA ALA A 22 2.09 8.38 1.32
C ALA A 22 1.61 9.77 0.87
N GLY A 23 2.25 10.36 -0.14
CA GLY A 23 1.83 11.63 -0.71
C GLY A 23 0.43 11.54 -1.34
N ALA A 24 0.22 10.57 -2.23
CA ALA A 24 -1.04 10.38 -2.94
C ALA A 24 -2.21 10.08 -2.00
N ASN A 25 -2.00 9.24 -0.99
CA ASN A 25 -3.04 8.90 -0.02
C ASN A 25 -3.38 10.08 0.89
N ASN A 26 -2.40 10.89 1.31
CA ASN A 26 -2.70 12.12 2.06
C ASN A 26 -3.42 13.16 1.21
N VAL A 27 -3.05 13.31 -0.08
CA VAL A 27 -3.81 14.15 -1.02
C VAL A 27 -5.25 13.61 -1.17
N TRP A 28 -5.42 12.30 -1.27
CA TRP A 28 -6.73 11.68 -1.30
C TRP A 28 -7.54 11.98 -0.04
N SER A 29 -6.95 11.93 1.16
CA SER A 29 -7.65 12.32 2.40
C SER A 29 -8.28 13.71 2.31
N LEU A 30 -7.56 14.68 1.73
CA LEU A 30 -8.05 16.04 1.55
C LEU A 30 -9.20 16.10 0.54
N ILE A 31 -9.08 15.36 -0.56
CA ILE A 31 -10.14 15.25 -1.58
C ILE A 31 -11.39 14.59 -0.98
N ALA A 32 -11.23 13.45 -0.30
CA ALA A 32 -12.32 12.73 0.34
C ALA A 32 -13.03 13.59 1.39
N ASN A 33 -12.28 14.39 2.16
CA ASN A 33 -12.88 15.34 3.09
C ASN A 33 -13.69 16.43 2.39
N ALA A 34 -13.18 16.98 1.28
CA ALA A 34 -13.92 17.93 0.45
C ALA A 34 -15.20 17.29 -0.17
N LEU A 35 -15.22 15.97 -0.34
CA LEU A 35 -16.38 15.18 -0.77
C LEU A 35 -17.31 14.76 0.39
N GLY A 36 -17.01 15.17 1.63
CA GLY A 36 -17.85 14.94 2.81
C GLY A 36 -17.39 13.81 3.73
N ALA A 37 -16.22 13.21 3.52
CA ALA A 37 -15.70 12.18 4.41
C ALA A 37 -15.19 12.77 5.74
N THR A 38 -15.52 12.11 6.85
CA THR A 38 -15.00 12.47 8.18
C THR A 38 -13.55 12.01 8.31
N ILE A 39 -12.65 12.92 8.69
CA ILE A 39 -11.25 12.60 8.94
C ILE A 39 -11.04 12.34 10.43
N PRO A 40 -10.65 11.11 10.84
CA PRO A 40 -10.35 10.82 12.24
C PRO A 40 -9.15 11.62 12.76
N ALA A 41 -9.05 11.72 14.09
CA ALA A 41 -7.87 12.29 14.71
C ALA A 41 -6.61 11.50 14.31
N GLN A 42 -5.50 12.20 14.09
CA GLN A 42 -4.20 11.60 13.72
C GLN A 42 -4.20 10.79 12.42
N PHE A 43 -5.23 10.93 11.58
CA PHE A 43 -5.37 10.14 10.37
C PHE A 43 -4.20 10.34 9.38
N VAL A 44 -3.66 11.55 9.26
CA VAL A 44 -2.48 11.84 8.41
C VAL A 44 -1.28 10.98 8.79
N ILE A 45 -1.03 10.80 10.10
CA ILE A 45 0.08 9.98 10.60
C ILE A 45 -0.22 8.51 10.29
N ALA A 46 -1.43 8.05 10.58
CA ALA A 46 -1.85 6.67 10.31
C ALA A 46 -1.74 6.32 8.82
N VAL A 47 -2.25 7.16 7.92
CA VAL A 47 -2.18 7.00 6.47
C VAL A 47 -0.73 6.97 5.99
N THR A 48 0.12 7.86 6.52
CA THR A 48 1.54 7.92 6.16
C THR A 48 2.26 6.63 6.53
N LEU A 49 2.09 6.15 7.77
CA LEU A 49 2.70 4.90 8.24
C LEU A 49 2.15 3.69 7.48
N ALA A 50 0.84 3.63 7.25
CA ALA A 50 0.18 2.57 6.49
C ALA A 50 0.55 2.56 5.00
N SER A 51 1.02 3.69 4.46
CA SER A 51 1.52 3.77 3.08
C SER A 51 2.99 3.38 2.98
N ILE A 52 3.80 3.66 4.00
CA ILE A 52 5.25 3.42 3.98
C ILE A 52 5.60 2.00 4.40
N ILE A 53 5.13 1.56 5.57
CA ILE A 53 5.58 0.29 6.17
C ILE A 53 5.31 -0.90 5.26
N PRO A 54 4.08 -1.09 4.71
CA PRO A 54 3.80 -2.22 3.82
C PRO A 54 4.61 -2.17 2.53
N MET A 55 4.93 -0.98 2.00
CA MET A 55 5.74 -0.85 0.78
C MET A 55 7.20 -1.26 1.00
N ILE A 56 7.79 -0.86 2.13
CA ILE A 56 9.15 -1.27 2.48
C ILE A 56 9.22 -2.78 2.71
N LEU A 57 8.30 -3.34 3.50
CA LEU A 57 8.21 -4.80 3.72
C LEU A 57 7.95 -5.55 2.41
N GLY A 58 7.04 -5.04 1.58
CA GLY A 58 6.74 -5.59 0.26
C GLY A 58 7.97 -5.60 -0.65
N SER A 59 8.81 -4.57 -0.61
CA SER A 59 10.05 -4.53 -1.40
C SER A 59 11.09 -5.57 -0.98
N LEU A 60 11.14 -5.91 0.32
CA LEU A 60 11.97 -7.00 0.83
C LEU A 60 11.45 -8.36 0.34
N VAL A 61 10.13 -8.59 0.42
CA VAL A 61 9.49 -9.80 -0.12
C VAL A 61 9.75 -9.91 -1.62
N TYR A 62 9.57 -8.83 -2.37
CA TYR A 62 9.87 -8.76 -3.80
C TYR A 62 11.33 -9.13 -4.08
N PHE A 63 12.29 -8.57 -3.35
CA PHE A 63 13.70 -8.93 -3.48
C PHE A 63 13.94 -10.44 -3.28
N LEU A 64 13.43 -11.00 -2.19
CA LEU A 64 13.59 -12.43 -1.87
C LEU A 64 12.99 -13.32 -2.97
N LEU A 65 11.80 -12.98 -3.47
CA LEU A 65 11.16 -13.72 -4.56
C LEU A 65 11.99 -13.66 -5.84
N MET A 66 12.48 -12.47 -6.23
CA MET A 66 13.30 -12.31 -7.43
C MET A 66 14.66 -12.99 -7.32
N LYS A 67 15.22 -13.08 -6.11
CA LYS A 67 16.54 -13.67 -5.84
C LYS A 67 16.49 -15.21 -5.82
N TYR A 68 15.46 -15.78 -5.18
CA TYR A 68 15.46 -17.19 -4.80
C TYR A 68 14.38 -18.04 -5.50
N ALA A 69 13.35 -17.45 -6.08
CA ALA A 69 12.26 -18.21 -6.70
C ALA A 69 12.36 -18.25 -8.24
N THR A 70 12.17 -19.44 -8.82
CA THR A 70 12.21 -19.66 -10.28
C THR A 70 11.17 -18.82 -11.05
N ARG A 71 10.07 -18.43 -10.39
CA ARG A 71 9.00 -17.59 -10.93
C ARG A 71 8.71 -16.37 -10.03
N GLY A 72 9.76 -15.77 -9.48
CA GLY A 72 9.66 -14.69 -8.49
C GLY A 72 8.69 -13.57 -8.87
N PHE A 73 8.77 -13.06 -10.10
CA PHE A 73 7.87 -11.99 -10.57
C PHE A 73 6.40 -12.43 -10.63
N THR A 74 6.11 -13.63 -11.14
CA THR A 74 4.73 -14.15 -11.18
C THR A 74 4.17 -14.33 -9.78
N ILE A 75 4.98 -14.87 -8.84
CA ILE A 75 4.57 -15.04 -7.45
C ILE A 75 4.32 -13.67 -6.80
N TRP A 76 5.19 -12.69 -7.05
CA TRP A 76 5.00 -11.31 -6.59
C TRP A 76 3.68 -10.74 -7.07
N MET A 77 3.39 -10.83 -8.38
CA MET A 77 2.13 -10.34 -8.95
C MET A 77 0.90 -10.96 -8.27
N ILE A 78 0.90 -12.29 -8.10
CA ILE A 78 -0.21 -13.00 -7.45
C ILE A 78 -0.37 -12.54 -6.00
N LEU A 79 0.73 -12.48 -5.23
CA LEU A 79 0.69 -12.06 -3.84
C LEU A 79 0.23 -10.61 -3.71
N SER A 80 0.82 -9.68 -4.46
CA SER A 80 0.47 -8.26 -4.37
C SER A 80 -0.98 -7.98 -4.78
N ILE A 81 -1.48 -8.62 -5.84
CA ILE A 81 -2.90 -8.53 -6.23
C ILE A 81 -3.78 -9.13 -5.13
N GLY A 82 -3.44 -10.34 -4.64
CA GLY A 82 -4.18 -11.01 -3.58
C GLY A 82 -4.26 -10.18 -2.31
N PHE A 83 -3.13 -9.66 -1.82
CA PHE A 83 -3.08 -8.78 -0.65
C PHE A 83 -3.84 -7.48 -0.89
N THR A 84 -3.77 -6.89 -2.09
CA THR A 84 -4.55 -5.70 -2.43
C THR A 84 -6.05 -5.98 -2.32
N LEU A 85 -6.53 -7.07 -2.93
CA LEU A 85 -7.94 -7.46 -2.86
C LEU A 85 -8.39 -7.76 -1.43
N VAL A 86 -7.59 -8.52 -0.67
CA VAL A 86 -7.87 -8.81 0.74
C VAL A 86 -7.88 -7.54 1.58
N SER A 87 -7.06 -6.54 1.26
CA SER A 87 -7.01 -5.29 2.00
C SER A 87 -8.29 -4.45 1.89
N PHE A 88 -9.16 -4.70 0.91
CA PHE A 88 -10.49 -4.09 0.86
C PHE A 88 -11.48 -4.70 1.84
N PHE A 89 -11.22 -5.89 2.39
CA PHE A 89 -12.12 -6.50 3.37
C PHE A 89 -12.38 -5.58 4.58
N PRO A 90 -11.38 -5.06 5.31
CA PRO A 90 -11.62 -4.14 6.43
C PRO A 90 -12.30 -2.85 6.00
N VAL A 91 -12.09 -2.35 4.77
CA VAL A 91 -12.74 -1.13 4.26
C VAL A 91 -14.26 -1.19 4.37
N PHE A 92 -14.85 -2.36 4.11
CA PHE A 92 -16.31 -2.56 4.08
C PHE A 92 -16.86 -3.32 5.30
N ASN A 93 -16.00 -3.82 6.18
CA ASN A 93 -16.40 -4.69 7.30
C ASN A 93 -15.93 -4.18 8.67
N THR A 94 -15.10 -3.14 8.74
CA THR A 94 -14.67 -2.54 10.00
C THR A 94 -15.72 -1.57 10.52
N THR A 95 -16.22 -1.82 11.73
CA THR A 95 -17.19 -0.98 12.44
C THR A 95 -16.55 0.01 13.42
N GLN A 96 -15.25 -0.15 13.70
CA GLN A 96 -14.52 0.64 14.68
C GLN A 96 -13.04 0.75 14.30
N LEU A 97 -12.48 1.96 14.42
CA LEU A 97 -11.06 2.23 14.25
C LEU A 97 -10.24 1.63 15.39
N ALA A 98 -8.92 1.53 15.21
CA ALA A 98 -8.00 0.94 16.19
C ALA A 98 -7.95 1.70 17.53
N ASP A 99 -8.36 2.96 17.55
CA ASP A 99 -8.46 3.80 18.75
C ASP A 99 -9.81 3.70 19.47
N GLY A 100 -10.73 2.88 18.94
CA GLY A 100 -12.07 2.71 19.48
C GLY A 100 -13.13 3.65 18.90
N THR A 101 -12.78 4.54 17.96
CA THR A 101 -13.77 5.43 17.34
C THR A 101 -14.64 4.65 16.34
N PRO A 102 -15.98 4.74 16.39
CA PRO A 102 -16.85 4.11 15.39
C PRO A 102 -16.56 4.62 13.97
N THR A 103 -16.55 3.72 12.99
CA THR A 103 -16.50 4.12 11.57
C THR A 103 -17.87 4.64 11.13
N ASP A 104 -17.89 5.73 10.38
CA ASP A 104 -19.12 6.25 9.79
C ASP A 104 -19.33 5.73 8.35
N SER A 105 -20.48 6.07 7.77
CA SER A 105 -20.84 5.65 6.41
C SER A 105 -19.92 6.19 5.31
N THR A 106 -19.06 7.17 5.61
CA THR A 106 -18.12 7.77 4.66
C THR A 106 -16.74 7.10 4.68
N PHE A 107 -16.48 6.21 5.65
CA PHE A 107 -15.20 5.52 5.78
C PHE A 107 -14.74 4.82 4.48
N PRO A 108 -15.60 4.11 3.72
CA PRO A 108 -15.18 3.50 2.46
C PRO A 108 -14.71 4.49 1.39
N LEU A 109 -15.32 5.68 1.32
CA LEU A 109 -14.88 6.76 0.43
C LEU A 109 -13.50 7.27 0.84
N LEU A 110 -13.24 7.34 2.14
CA LEU A 110 -11.96 7.79 2.68
C LEU A 110 -10.84 6.80 2.38
N VAL A 111 -10.97 5.53 2.78
CA VAL A 111 -9.85 4.58 2.72
C VAL A 111 -9.82 3.72 1.46
N GLY A 112 -10.96 3.42 0.84
CA GLY A 112 -11.04 2.49 -0.30
C GLY A 112 -10.09 2.86 -1.46
N PRO A 113 -10.10 4.11 -1.95
CA PRO A 113 -9.17 4.54 -2.99
C PRO A 113 -7.70 4.48 -2.56
N MET A 114 -7.40 4.67 -1.28
CA MET A 114 -6.03 4.54 -0.77
C MET A 114 -5.49 3.11 -0.91
N HIS A 115 -6.34 2.10 -0.69
CA HIS A 115 -5.98 0.71 -0.93
C HIS A 115 -5.68 0.44 -2.40
N ALA A 116 -6.45 1.04 -3.32
CA ALA A 116 -6.18 0.94 -4.75
C ALA A 116 -4.85 1.60 -5.15
N ILE A 117 -4.59 2.81 -4.65
CA ILE A 117 -3.36 3.56 -4.90
C ILE A 117 -2.14 2.76 -4.40
N SER A 118 -2.16 2.35 -3.13
CA SER A 118 -1.08 1.59 -2.52
C SER A 118 -0.90 0.22 -3.18
N GLY A 119 -2.00 -0.47 -3.51
CA GLY A 119 -1.95 -1.76 -4.20
C GLY A 119 -1.35 -1.67 -5.60
N PHE A 120 -1.73 -0.65 -6.37
CA PHE A 120 -1.12 -0.37 -7.68
C PHE A 120 0.38 -0.09 -7.56
N LEU A 121 0.79 0.74 -6.60
CA LEU A 121 2.20 1.06 -6.36
C LEU A 121 3.00 -0.14 -5.84
N ALA A 122 2.37 -1.05 -5.09
CA ALA A 122 2.96 -2.34 -4.75
C ALA A 122 3.25 -3.16 -6.01
N VAL A 123 2.20 -3.45 -6.79
CA VAL A 123 2.27 -4.34 -7.95
C VAL A 123 3.24 -3.80 -9.00
N TRP A 124 3.01 -2.55 -9.44
CA TRP A 124 3.73 -1.94 -10.55
C TRP A 124 4.94 -1.13 -10.08
N GLY A 125 4.77 -0.28 -9.07
CA GLY A 125 5.78 0.69 -8.64
C GLY A 125 7.05 0.04 -8.13
N ILE A 126 6.94 -0.88 -7.15
CA ILE A 126 8.10 -1.60 -6.61
C ILE A 126 8.87 -2.28 -7.73
N HIS A 127 8.20 -3.00 -8.63
CA HIS A 127 8.86 -3.66 -9.76
C HIS A 127 9.51 -2.66 -10.73
N ARG A 128 8.82 -1.56 -11.06
CA ARG A 128 9.27 -0.58 -12.06
C ARG A 128 10.51 0.18 -11.62
N TRP A 129 10.58 0.56 -10.34
CA TRP A 129 11.64 1.40 -9.78
C TRP A 129 12.79 0.61 -9.14
N SER A 130 12.65 -0.71 -9.04
CA SER A 130 13.74 -1.61 -8.62
C SER A 130 14.65 -2.03 -9.79
N LYS A 131 14.38 -1.60 -11.02
CA LYS A 131 15.19 -1.89 -12.21
C LYS A 131 16.30 -0.87 -12.40
#